data_AF-A0A2R7Z111-F1
#
_entry.id   AF-A0A2R7Z111-F1
#
_cell.length_a   1.000
_cell.length_b   1.000
_cell.length_c   1.000
_cell.angle_alpha   90.00
_cell.angle_beta   90.00
_cell.angle_gamma   90.00
#
_symmetry.space_group_name_H-M   'P 1'
#
loop_
_entity.id
_entity.type
_entity.pdbx_description
1 polymer ?
#
loop_
_entity_poly.entity_id
_entity_poly.type
_entity_poly.pdbx_seq_one_letter_code
_entity_poly.pdbx_strand_id
1 'polypeptide(L)'
;MKPVTILLRAALAALLLVLAVGCSDDSGSGDAATGEDAKVQVELGDEFTWNDFTVAKGWTLDSTTATIEMEESEQPQITAEVTNDGDESRFAIFEIVFVGDDKLQATLICRSDEELEPGASGTLQCPGLGQVMPRGYDLIQVEKFTR
;
A
#
# COMPACT_ATOMS: atom_id res chain seq x y z
N MET A 1 -31.42 -1.76 51.66
CA MET A 1 -30.71 -2.70 50.76
C MET A 1 -31.72 -3.23 49.75
N LYS A 2 -31.52 -2.94 48.46
CA LYS A 2 -32.33 -3.46 47.34
C LYS A 2 -31.34 -4.02 46.30
N PRO A 3 -31.56 -5.22 45.76
CA PRO A 3 -30.64 -5.83 44.80
C PRO A 3 -30.79 -5.18 43.41
N VAL A 4 -29.66 -4.89 42.76
CA VAL A 4 -29.62 -4.49 41.34
C VAL A 4 -29.24 -5.72 40.52
N THR A 5 -30.16 -6.08 39.64
CA THR A 5 -30.16 -7.23 38.75
C THR A 5 -29.20 -7.03 37.58
N ILE A 6 -28.39 -8.05 37.31
CA ILE A 6 -27.47 -8.16 36.17
C ILE A 6 -28.28 -8.32 34.87
N LEU A 7 -27.95 -7.53 33.83
CA LEU A 7 -28.44 -7.73 32.47
C LEU A 7 -27.26 -8.08 31.55
N LEU A 8 -27.14 -9.37 31.22
CA LEU A 8 -26.43 -9.89 30.05
C LEU A 8 -27.12 -9.33 28.80
N ARG A 9 -26.36 -8.73 27.86
CA ARG A 9 -26.84 -8.49 26.49
C ARG A 9 -26.04 -9.33 25.52
N ALA A 10 -26.77 -10.23 24.88
CA ALA A 10 -26.35 -11.21 23.92
C ALA A 10 -25.85 -10.58 22.61
N ALA A 11 -24.89 -11.26 22.00
CA ALA A 11 -24.41 -11.07 20.65
C ALA A 11 -25.55 -11.27 19.63
N LEU A 12 -25.61 -10.42 18.60
CA LEU A 12 -26.46 -10.63 17.44
C LEU A 12 -25.72 -10.26 16.13
N ALA A 13 -25.41 -11.32 15.37
CA ALA A 13 -25.41 -11.45 13.92
C ALA A 13 -24.91 -10.27 13.05
N ALA A 14 -23.70 -10.42 12.50
CA ALA A 14 -23.29 -9.72 11.28
C ALA A 14 -23.90 -10.44 10.06
N LEU A 15 -24.68 -9.67 9.30
CA LEU A 15 -25.47 -10.09 8.14
C LEU A 15 -24.56 -10.23 6.91
N LEU A 16 -24.41 -11.45 6.40
CA LEU A 16 -23.84 -11.77 5.09
C LEU A 16 -24.80 -11.26 3.99
N LEU A 17 -24.39 -10.22 3.25
CA LEU A 17 -25.06 -9.77 2.03
C LEU A 17 -24.25 -10.23 0.82
N VAL A 18 -24.66 -11.39 0.28
CA VAL A 18 -24.31 -11.83 -1.08
C VAL A 18 -25.17 -11.03 -2.05
N LEU A 19 -24.56 -10.21 -2.90
CA LEU A 19 -25.22 -9.61 -4.06
C LEU A 19 -24.44 -9.96 -5.31
N ALA A 20 -24.88 -11.05 -5.95
CA ALA A 20 -24.70 -11.27 -7.37
C ALA A 20 -26.04 -10.98 -8.05
N VAL A 21 -26.08 -10.02 -8.98
CA VAL A 21 -26.84 -10.00 -10.25
C VAL A 21 -26.47 -8.69 -10.95
N GLY A 22 -25.95 -8.80 -12.18
CA GLY A 22 -25.69 -7.66 -13.06
C GLY A 22 -26.93 -7.23 -13.85
N CYS A 23 -26.90 -5.99 -14.35
CA CYS A 23 -27.23 -5.58 -15.71
C CYS A 23 -27.02 -4.06 -15.83
N SER A 24 -26.54 -3.67 -17.01
CA SER A 24 -26.11 -2.36 -17.48
C SER A 24 -27.00 -1.17 -17.09
N ASP A 25 -26.38 -0.06 -16.65
CA ASP A 25 -26.68 1.28 -17.16
C ASP A 25 -25.60 2.29 -16.72
N ASP A 26 -25.27 3.17 -17.66
CA ASP A 26 -24.23 4.20 -17.66
C ASP A 26 -24.42 5.24 -16.55
N SER A 27 -23.50 5.29 -15.57
CA SER A 27 -23.17 6.49 -14.77
C SER A 27 -21.98 6.20 -13.87
N GLY A 28 -20.94 7.01 -14.03
CA GLY A 28 -19.62 6.86 -13.42
C GLY A 28 -19.64 6.44 -11.95
N SER A 29 -18.98 5.31 -11.70
CA SER A 29 -18.64 4.83 -10.36
C SER A 29 -17.30 4.14 -10.53
N GLY A 30 -16.31 4.59 -9.76
CA GLY A 30 -14.91 4.21 -9.92
C GLY A 30 -14.73 2.71 -10.07
N ASP A 31 -14.42 2.29 -11.30
CA ASP A 31 -13.81 1.01 -11.57
C ASP A 31 -12.47 1.03 -10.82
N ALA A 32 -12.40 0.32 -9.70
CA ALA A 32 -11.13 -0.20 -9.24
C ALA A 32 -10.60 -1.04 -10.40
N ALA A 33 -9.56 -0.55 -11.07
CA ALA A 33 -8.95 -1.27 -12.16
C ALA A 33 -8.59 -2.68 -11.66
N THR A 34 -9.10 -3.71 -12.33
CA THR A 34 -8.93 -5.13 -11.95
C THR A 34 -8.07 -5.87 -12.97
N GLY A 35 -7.06 -5.19 -13.50
CA GLY A 35 -6.04 -5.77 -14.38
C GLY A 35 -4.67 -5.82 -13.70
N GLU A 36 -3.75 -6.63 -14.23
CA GLU A 36 -2.35 -6.75 -13.74
C GLU A 36 -1.56 -5.41 -13.80
N ASP A 37 -2.09 -4.39 -14.48
CA ASP A 37 -1.52 -3.04 -14.59
C ASP A 37 -2.39 -1.98 -13.87
N ALA A 38 -3.34 -2.40 -13.04
CA ALA A 38 -4.20 -1.50 -12.28
C ALA A 38 -3.39 -0.65 -11.28
N LYS A 39 -3.70 0.63 -11.13
CA LYS A 39 -3.11 1.45 -10.06
C LYS A 39 -3.97 1.33 -8.81
N VAL A 40 -3.35 1.08 -7.66
CA VAL A 40 -4.06 1.02 -6.36
C VAL A 40 -3.75 2.28 -5.56
N GLN A 41 -4.78 2.98 -5.09
CA GLN A 41 -4.62 4.12 -4.20
C GLN A 41 -4.52 3.62 -2.76
N VAL A 42 -3.53 4.10 -2.02
CA VAL A 42 -3.28 3.67 -0.63
C VAL A 42 -3.04 4.88 0.26
N GLU A 43 -3.44 4.81 1.52
CA GLU A 43 -3.04 5.79 2.52
C GLU A 43 -1.64 5.44 3.07
N LEU A 44 -0.85 6.46 3.42
CA LEU A 44 0.49 6.25 3.97
C LEU A 44 0.40 5.43 5.27
N GLY A 45 1.14 4.33 5.31
CA GLY A 45 1.21 3.46 6.49
C GLY A 45 0.02 2.53 6.66
N ASP A 46 -0.96 2.55 5.77
CA ASP A 46 -2.02 1.55 5.74
C ASP A 46 -1.59 0.27 5.05
N GLU A 47 -2.18 -0.84 5.47
CA GLU A 47 -1.97 -2.14 4.83
C GLU A 47 -2.56 -2.12 3.42
N PHE A 48 -1.87 -2.74 2.48
CA PHE A 48 -2.38 -2.95 1.14
C PHE A 48 -1.84 -4.24 0.53
N THR A 49 -2.55 -4.73 -0.48
CA THR A 49 -2.13 -5.89 -1.27
C THR A 49 -1.87 -5.47 -2.72
N TRP A 50 -0.77 -5.95 -3.28
CA TRP A 50 -0.38 -5.73 -4.66
C TRP A 50 0.25 -6.98 -5.25
N ASN A 51 -0.32 -7.51 -6.34
CA ASN A 51 0.18 -8.73 -7.02
C ASN A 51 0.50 -9.87 -6.04
N ASP A 52 -0.48 -10.24 -5.20
CA ASP A 52 -0.37 -11.22 -4.10
C ASP A 52 0.83 -11.04 -3.16
N PHE A 53 1.24 -9.79 -2.96
CA PHE A 53 2.05 -9.39 -1.81
C PHE A 53 1.25 -8.47 -0.91
N THR A 54 1.23 -8.75 0.39
CA THR A 54 0.65 -7.86 1.39
C THR A 54 1.75 -7.08 2.09
N VAL A 55 1.66 -5.76 2.03
CA VAL A 55 2.51 -4.84 2.81
C VAL A 55 1.80 -4.52 4.11
N ALA A 56 2.41 -4.89 5.23
CA ALA A 56 1.79 -4.76 6.54
C ALA A 56 1.60 -3.28 6.95
N LYS A 57 0.56 -3.02 7.74
CA LYS A 57 0.31 -1.68 8.32
C LYS A 57 1.50 -1.19 9.15
N GLY A 58 1.75 0.12 9.12
CA GLY A 58 2.71 0.81 9.99
C GLY A 58 4.02 1.24 9.32
N TRP A 59 4.13 1.09 8.00
CA TRP A 59 5.26 1.63 7.23
C TRP A 59 5.23 3.16 7.19
N THR A 60 6.41 3.77 7.04
CA THR A 60 6.60 5.22 7.07
C THR A 60 7.40 5.69 5.87
N LEU A 61 7.18 6.95 5.49
CA LEU A 61 8.05 7.68 4.58
C LEU A 61 9.10 8.42 5.42
N ASP A 62 10.32 7.89 5.43
CA ASP A 62 11.46 8.46 6.10
C ASP A 62 12.33 9.26 5.12
N SER A 63 13.29 10.01 5.67
CA SER A 63 14.27 10.78 4.90
C SER A 63 15.68 10.29 5.19
N THR A 64 16.49 10.15 4.15
CA THR A 64 17.94 9.98 4.26
C THR A 64 18.65 11.17 3.61
N THR A 65 19.77 11.61 4.17
CA THR A 65 20.56 12.72 3.62
C THR A 65 21.66 12.18 2.73
N ALA A 66 21.72 12.66 1.48
CA ALA A 66 22.77 12.33 0.54
C ALA A 66 23.42 13.61 0.00
N THR A 67 24.74 13.57 -0.21
CA THR A 67 25.44 14.63 -0.93
C THR A 67 25.35 14.38 -2.43
N ILE A 68 24.68 15.27 -3.15
CA ILE A 68 24.56 15.26 -4.62
C ILE A 68 25.16 16.56 -5.11
N GLU A 69 26.10 16.50 -6.06
CA GLU A 69 26.72 17.71 -6.65
C GLU A 69 27.30 18.72 -5.64
N MET A 70 27.82 18.21 -4.51
CA MET A 70 28.34 19.00 -3.37
C MET A 70 27.28 19.73 -2.52
N GLU A 71 26.00 19.42 -2.72
CA GLU A 71 24.89 19.91 -1.90
C GLU A 71 24.25 18.75 -1.11
N GLU A 72 23.83 19.00 0.13
CA GLU A 72 23.07 18.04 0.92
C GLU A 72 21.60 18.06 0.47
N SER A 73 21.06 16.89 0.17
CA SER A 73 19.66 16.72 -0.25
C SER A 73 18.99 15.60 0.54
N GLU A 74 17.77 15.87 1.01
CA GLU A 74 16.91 14.88 1.63
C GLU A 74 16.24 14.03 0.55
N GLN A 75 16.48 12.71 0.62
CA GLN A 75 15.88 11.72 -0.25
C GLN A 75 14.86 10.88 0.53
N PRO A 76 13.71 10.57 -0.08
CA PRO A 76 12.71 9.71 0.55
C PRO A 76 13.19 8.26 0.63
N GLN A 77 12.77 7.56 1.68
CA GLN A 77 12.97 6.13 1.85
C GLN A 77 11.75 5.52 2.54
N ILE A 78 11.32 4.35 2.09
CA ILE A 78 10.33 3.52 2.81
C ILE A 78 10.98 2.20 3.19
N THR A 79 10.74 1.77 4.42
CA THR A 79 10.95 0.39 4.87
C THR A 79 9.62 -0.16 5.36
N ALA A 80 9.27 -1.37 4.92
CA ALA A 80 8.04 -2.04 5.34
C ALA A 80 8.27 -3.55 5.50
N GLU A 81 7.35 -4.22 6.18
CA GLU A 81 7.23 -5.68 6.13
C GLU A 81 6.33 -6.06 4.95
N VAL A 82 6.74 -7.06 4.18
CA VAL A 82 5.97 -7.57 3.05
C VAL A 82 5.87 -9.08 3.14
N THR A 83 4.69 -9.62 2.84
CA THR A 83 4.40 -11.07 2.86
C THR A 83 4.02 -11.53 1.45
N ASN A 84 4.55 -12.67 1.02
CA ASN A 84 4.15 -13.29 -0.25
C ASN A 84 2.92 -14.18 -0.02
N ASP A 85 1.76 -13.73 -0.46
CA ASP A 85 0.50 -14.48 -0.39
C ASP A 85 0.28 -15.37 -1.63
N GLY A 86 1.23 -15.35 -2.57
CA GLY A 86 1.23 -16.20 -3.76
C GLY A 86 1.63 -17.65 -3.49
N ASP A 87 1.59 -18.48 -4.53
CA ASP A 87 1.92 -19.91 -4.50
C ASP A 87 3.32 -20.25 -5.04
N GLU A 88 4.04 -19.25 -5.55
CA GLU A 88 5.42 -19.36 -6.05
C GLU A 88 6.38 -18.48 -5.25
N SER A 89 7.65 -18.89 -5.17
CA SER A 89 8.71 -18.03 -4.64
C SER A 89 9.03 -16.90 -5.61
N ARG A 90 9.04 -15.66 -5.13
CA ARG A 90 9.32 -14.47 -5.95
C ARG A 90 9.74 -13.26 -5.12
N PHE A 91 10.38 -12.30 -5.78
CA PHE A 91 10.65 -10.97 -5.21
C PHE A 91 9.40 -10.09 -5.30
N ALA A 92 9.12 -9.32 -4.25
CA ALA A 92 8.17 -8.22 -4.34
C ALA A 92 8.84 -7.08 -5.13
N ILE A 93 8.22 -6.63 -6.24
CA ILE A 93 8.73 -5.53 -7.06
C ILE A 93 7.56 -4.68 -7.55
N PHE A 94 7.54 -3.41 -7.17
CA PHE A 94 6.52 -2.44 -7.59
C PHE A 94 6.99 -1.00 -7.38
N GLU A 95 6.22 -0.04 -7.84
CA GLU A 95 6.47 1.39 -7.66
C GLU A 95 5.44 2.00 -6.70
N ILE A 96 5.92 2.92 -5.86
CA ILE A 96 5.07 3.83 -5.09
C ILE A 96 5.23 5.23 -5.68
N VAL A 97 4.13 5.81 -6.11
CA VAL A 97 4.07 7.11 -6.78
C VAL A 97 3.36 8.11 -5.88
N PHE A 98 4.04 9.20 -5.58
CA PHE A 98 3.51 10.32 -4.81
C PHE A 98 3.00 11.40 -5.76
N VAL A 99 1.72 11.78 -5.62
CA VAL A 99 1.09 12.84 -6.42
C VAL A 99 0.50 13.89 -5.49
N GLY A 100 0.76 15.16 -5.79
CA GLY A 100 0.21 16.33 -5.07
C GLY A 100 -0.02 17.48 -6.02
N ASP A 101 -1.12 18.23 -5.84
CA ASP A 101 -1.57 19.28 -6.78
C ASP A 101 -1.63 18.79 -8.24
N ASP A 102 -2.14 17.57 -8.45
CA ASP A 102 -2.22 16.89 -9.76
C ASP A 102 -0.85 16.71 -10.48
N LYS A 103 0.26 16.77 -9.72
CA LYS A 103 1.63 16.62 -10.25
C LYS A 103 2.37 15.49 -9.55
N LEU A 104 3.17 14.77 -10.34
CA LEU A 104 4.12 13.80 -9.83
C LEU A 104 5.15 14.49 -8.93
N GLN A 105 5.25 14.02 -7.69
CA GLN A 105 6.19 14.53 -6.69
C GLN A 105 7.43 13.63 -6.59
N ALA A 106 7.22 12.31 -6.54
CA ALA A 106 8.29 11.32 -6.48
C ALA A 106 7.78 9.94 -6.93
N THR A 107 8.68 9.12 -7.46
CA THR A 107 8.45 7.69 -7.70
C THR A 107 9.52 6.89 -6.98
N LEU A 108 9.12 5.95 -6.11
CA LEU A 108 10.01 5.06 -5.40
C LEU A 108 9.85 3.65 -5.92
N ILE A 109 10.96 3.02 -6.31
CA ILE A 109 10.97 1.62 -6.72
C ILE A 109 11.16 0.78 -5.46
N CYS A 110 10.16 -0.03 -5.14
CA CYS A 110 10.13 -0.93 -4.01
C CYS A 110 10.60 -2.32 -4.41
N ARG A 111 11.46 -2.93 -3.58
CA ARG A 111 11.92 -4.30 -3.76
C ARG A 111 12.08 -5.02 -2.42
N SER A 112 11.71 -6.30 -2.36
CA SER A 112 12.09 -7.16 -1.22
C SER A 112 13.60 -7.40 -1.20
N ASP A 113 14.19 -7.37 -0.01
CA ASP A 113 15.63 -7.64 0.19
C ASP A 113 16.05 -9.04 -0.29
N GLU A 114 15.15 -10.00 -0.17
CA GLU A 114 15.31 -11.37 -0.65
C GLU A 114 14.11 -11.91 -1.43
N GLU A 115 14.27 -13.09 -2.01
CA GLU A 115 13.18 -13.83 -2.64
C GLU A 115 12.33 -14.48 -1.53
N LEU A 116 11.00 -14.29 -1.60
CA LEU A 116 10.10 -14.74 -0.55
C LEU A 116 9.39 -16.03 -0.98
N GLU A 117 9.53 -17.09 -0.17
CA GLU A 117 8.72 -18.30 -0.32
C GLU A 117 7.22 -18.01 -0.07
N PRO A 118 6.31 -18.86 -0.57
CA PRO A 118 4.88 -18.75 -0.27
C PRO A 118 4.60 -18.67 1.24
N GLY A 119 3.89 -17.63 1.66
CA GLY A 119 3.55 -17.32 3.05
C GLY A 119 4.70 -16.76 3.89
N ALA A 120 5.88 -16.55 3.33
CA ALA A 120 7.00 -15.94 4.03
C ALA A 120 6.90 -14.40 4.01
N SER A 121 7.37 -13.78 5.10
CA SER A 121 7.52 -12.34 5.22
C SER A 121 8.99 -11.95 5.17
N GLY A 122 9.27 -10.77 4.63
CA GLY A 122 10.60 -10.18 4.57
C GLY A 122 10.56 -8.66 4.58
N THR A 123 11.70 -8.03 4.30
CA THR A 123 11.82 -6.56 4.33
C THR A 123 11.63 -5.99 2.94
N LEU A 124 10.67 -5.08 2.78
CA LEU A 124 10.54 -4.25 1.59
C LEU A 124 11.35 -2.95 1.76
N GLN A 125 12.14 -2.61 0.75
CA GLN A 125 12.92 -1.37 0.70
C GLN A 125 12.53 -0.56 -0.54
N CYS A 126 12.17 0.71 -0.35
CA CYS A 126 11.88 1.64 -1.44
C CYS A 126 12.78 2.88 -1.34
N PRO A 127 14.01 2.83 -1.86
CA PRO A 127 14.91 3.98 -1.84
C PRO A 127 14.54 5.01 -2.93
N GLY A 128 14.47 6.27 -2.56
CA GLY A 128 14.22 7.40 -3.46
C GLY A 128 15.48 8.04 -4.01
N LEU A 129 16.41 7.24 -4.54
CA LEU A 129 17.68 7.75 -5.04
C LEU A 129 17.45 8.79 -6.14
N GLY A 130 17.98 10.00 -5.95
CA GLY A 130 17.82 11.11 -6.90
C GLY A 130 16.41 11.72 -6.93
N GLN A 131 15.51 11.27 -6.06
CA GLN A 131 14.20 11.89 -5.86
C GLN A 131 14.30 12.94 -4.75
N VAL A 132 13.56 14.04 -4.91
CA VAL A 132 13.38 15.02 -3.84
C VAL A 132 12.32 14.51 -2.89
N MET A 133 12.49 14.73 -1.58
CA MET A 133 11.48 14.40 -0.58
C MET A 133 10.10 14.97 -0.98
N PRO A 134 9.08 14.12 -1.24
CA PRO A 134 7.77 14.60 -1.67
C PRO A 134 7.10 15.34 -0.50
N ARG A 135 6.41 16.43 -0.82
CA ARG A 135 5.69 17.25 0.16
C ARG A 135 4.30 17.56 -0.37
N GLY A 136 3.31 17.64 0.53
CA GLY A 136 1.94 18.00 0.16
C GLY A 136 1.34 17.06 -0.88
N TYR A 137 1.66 15.77 -0.83
CA TYR A 137 0.99 14.79 -1.67
C TYR A 137 -0.41 14.54 -1.10
N ASP A 138 -1.39 14.53 -1.99
CA ASP A 138 -2.78 14.20 -1.66
C ASP A 138 -3.05 12.71 -1.89
N LEU A 139 -2.19 12.06 -2.68
CA LEU A 139 -2.40 10.71 -3.18
C LEU A 139 -1.09 9.92 -3.24
N ILE A 140 -1.16 8.67 -2.79
CA ILE A 140 -0.13 7.64 -2.99
C ILE A 140 -0.73 6.54 -3.87
N GLN A 141 -0.03 6.19 -4.93
CA GLN A 141 -0.42 5.12 -5.85
C GLN A 141 0.62 4.01 -5.83
N VAL A 142 0.16 2.77 -5.77
CA VAL A 142 0.97 1.57 -5.99
C VAL A 142 0.72 1.10 -7.41
N GLU A 143 1.81 0.87 -8.15
CA GLU A 143 1.73 0.42 -9.53
C GLU A 143 2.86 -0.53 -9.91
N LYS A 144 2.72 -1.15 -11.08
CA LYS A 144 3.72 -2.07 -11.62
C LYS A 144 5.01 -1.34 -11.95
N PHE A 145 6.14 -1.92 -11.56
CA PHE A 145 7.44 -1.44 -11.99
C PHE A 145 7.61 -1.56 -13.51
N THR A 146 7.98 -0.47 -14.18
CA THR A 146 8.25 -0.45 -15.63
C THR A 146 9.68 -0.01 -15.90
N ARG A 147 10.38 -0.71 -16.80
CA ARG A 147 11.80 -0.48 -17.13
C ARG A 147 11.99 0.41 -18.35
#